data_AF-A0AAQ4EXR4-F1
#
_entry.id   AF-A0AAQ4EXR4-F1
#
_cell.length_a   1.000
_cell.length_b   1.000
_cell.length_c   1.000
_cell.angle_alpha   90.00
_cell.angle_beta   90.00
_cell.angle_gamma   90.00
#
_symmetry.space_group_name_H-M   'P 1'
#
loop_
_entity.id
_entity.type
_entity.pdbx_description
1 polymer ?
#
loop_
_entity_poly.entity_id
_entity_poly.type
_entity_poly.pdbx_seq_one_letter_code
_entity_poly.pdbx_strand_id
1 'polypeptide(L)'
;MGCFRLTLVALALLGCSMIVSATTCESDADCSGGQRCVPHLNFSSSANCETDRRCISATPTTCSCEHGFQCFPRDCPTSPFECVVLERQDTRCGGSNGPQCGPDQLCGYKDTGLRCIKCPCYGTDEATCVNKKPGVVCGPNSIARVSRDGSDYECDGCASVASVLTFGQH
;
A
#
# COMPACT_ATOMS: atom_id res chain seq x y z
N MET A 1 41.22 -33.79 46.62
CA MET A 1 41.38 -33.58 45.17
C MET A 1 40.08 -33.96 44.49
N GLY A 2 39.41 -33.00 43.86
CA GLY A 2 38.14 -33.21 43.15
C GLY A 2 37.78 -31.96 42.36
N CYS A 3 38.15 -31.94 41.09
CA CYS A 3 37.62 -31.00 40.08
C CYS A 3 36.15 -31.34 39.80
N PHE A 4 35.31 -30.38 39.44
CA PHE A 4 34.31 -30.41 38.33
C PHE A 4 33.59 -29.05 38.29
N ARG A 5 34.09 -28.13 37.45
CA ARG A 5 33.53 -27.69 36.15
C ARG A 5 32.37 -26.69 36.25
N LEU A 6 32.70 -25.45 35.87
CA LEU A 6 31.79 -24.38 35.49
C LEU A 6 30.91 -24.80 34.31
N THR A 7 29.61 -24.50 34.38
CA THR A 7 28.74 -24.45 33.21
C THR A 7 27.98 -23.13 33.23
N LEU A 8 28.49 -22.15 32.47
CA LEU A 8 27.75 -20.95 32.08
C LEU A 8 26.67 -21.38 31.08
N VAL A 9 25.39 -21.25 31.45
CA VAL A 9 24.28 -21.39 30.50
C VAL A 9 23.95 -20.00 29.99
N ALA A 10 24.45 -19.67 28.80
CA ALA A 10 24.00 -18.52 28.04
C ALA A 10 22.72 -18.91 27.29
N LEU A 11 21.56 -18.45 27.77
CA LEU A 11 20.32 -18.50 27.00
C LEU A 11 20.34 -17.38 25.96
N ALA A 12 20.76 -17.70 24.74
CA ALA A 12 20.48 -16.90 23.56
C ALA A 12 19.04 -17.20 23.11
N LEU A 13 18.09 -16.36 23.52
CA LEU A 13 16.77 -16.32 22.89
C LEU A 13 16.93 -15.68 21.51
N LEU A 14 17.17 -16.53 20.51
CA LEU A 14 16.97 -16.20 19.10
C LEU A 14 15.47 -15.97 18.89
N GLY A 15 15.06 -14.71 18.95
CA GLY A 15 13.78 -14.29 18.40
C GLY A 15 13.79 -14.57 16.90
N CYS A 16 13.10 -15.62 16.47
CA CYS A 16 12.83 -15.86 15.06
C CYS A 16 11.99 -14.70 14.53
N SER A 17 12.63 -13.72 13.90
CA SER A 17 11.99 -12.87 12.91
C SER A 17 11.48 -13.79 11.81
N MET A 18 10.17 -14.04 11.76
CA MET A 18 9.52 -14.72 10.64
C MET A 18 9.69 -13.82 9.42
N ILE A 19 10.77 -14.02 8.67
CA ILE A 19 10.94 -13.43 7.34
C ILE A 19 9.94 -14.15 6.45
N VAL A 20 8.75 -13.57 6.28
CA VAL A 20 7.80 -14.02 5.26
C VAL A 20 8.40 -13.65 3.91
N SER A 21 9.18 -14.56 3.35
CA SER A 21 9.59 -14.50 1.94
C SER A 21 8.33 -14.70 1.10
N ALA A 22 8.01 -13.71 0.27
CA ALA A 22 6.90 -13.82 -0.67
C ALA A 22 7.30 -14.85 -1.73
N THR A 23 6.47 -15.85 -1.96
CA THR A 23 6.68 -16.87 -3.00
C THR A 23 6.36 -16.24 -4.35
N THR A 24 7.32 -16.24 -5.27
CA THR A 24 7.07 -15.83 -6.66
C THR A 24 6.20 -16.85 -7.38
N CYS A 25 5.35 -16.40 -8.31
CA CYS A 25 4.43 -17.25 -9.07
C CYS A 25 4.27 -16.76 -10.50
N GLU A 26 3.71 -17.61 -11.36
CA GLU A 26 3.24 -17.26 -12.71
C GLU A 26 1.71 -17.38 -12.82
N SER A 27 1.09 -18.21 -11.97
CA SER A 27 -0.36 -18.42 -11.92
C SER A 27 -0.85 -18.78 -10.51
N ASP A 28 -2.15 -18.68 -10.27
CA ASP A 28 -2.77 -19.03 -8.98
C ASP A 28 -2.45 -20.46 -8.52
N ALA A 29 -2.14 -21.37 -9.44
CA ALA A 29 -1.79 -22.76 -9.12
C ALA A 29 -0.46 -22.90 -8.37
N ASP A 30 0.42 -21.89 -8.47
CA ASP A 30 1.70 -21.87 -7.76
C ASP A 30 1.52 -21.47 -6.29
N CYS A 31 0.32 -21.03 -5.92
CA CYS A 31 -0.01 -20.49 -4.61
C CYS A 31 -0.79 -21.48 -3.76
N SER A 32 -0.58 -21.40 -2.44
CA SER A 32 -1.19 -22.33 -1.47
C SER A 32 -1.92 -21.56 -0.36
N GLY A 33 -2.80 -22.24 0.37
CA GLY A 33 -3.49 -21.62 1.50
C GLY A 33 -4.46 -20.49 1.12
N GLY A 34 -5.13 -20.58 -0.04
CA GLY A 34 -6.07 -19.55 -0.51
C GLY A 34 -5.40 -18.28 -1.06
N GLN A 35 -4.08 -18.33 -1.26
CA GLN A 35 -3.35 -17.28 -1.94
C GLN A 35 -3.55 -17.35 -3.46
N ARG A 36 -3.29 -16.22 -4.11
CA ARG A 36 -3.41 -16.03 -5.56
C ARG A 36 -2.16 -15.35 -6.08
N CYS A 37 -1.90 -15.57 -7.35
CA CYS A 37 -0.74 -15.01 -7.99
C CYS A 37 -1.03 -13.58 -8.42
N VAL A 38 -0.53 -12.61 -7.67
CA VAL A 38 -0.76 -11.19 -7.90
C VAL A 38 0.39 -10.63 -8.74
N PRO A 39 0.14 -10.22 -9.99
CA PRO A 39 1.19 -9.68 -10.84
C PRO A 39 1.46 -8.22 -10.50
N HIS A 40 2.73 -7.90 -10.25
CA HIS A 40 3.17 -6.55 -9.91
C HIS A 40 3.72 -5.82 -11.14
N LEU A 41 2.99 -5.85 -12.27
CA LEU A 41 3.49 -5.48 -13.61
C LEU A 41 4.00 -4.04 -13.74
N ASN A 42 3.63 -3.15 -12.82
CA ASN A 42 4.16 -1.79 -12.77
C ASN A 42 5.55 -1.69 -12.10
N PHE A 43 6.01 -2.74 -11.41
CA PHE A 43 7.10 -2.66 -10.42
C PHE A 43 8.06 -3.87 -10.41
N SER A 44 7.62 -5.06 -10.82
CA SER A 44 8.46 -6.25 -11.00
C SER A 44 8.03 -7.00 -12.26
N SER A 45 8.97 -7.70 -12.89
CA SER A 45 8.65 -8.69 -13.94
C SER A 45 8.11 -9.99 -13.37
N SER A 46 8.02 -10.14 -12.03
CA SER A 46 7.54 -11.33 -11.33
C SER A 46 6.30 -11.05 -10.49
N ALA A 47 5.37 -12.01 -10.45
CA ALA A 47 4.21 -12.02 -9.57
C ALA A 47 4.52 -12.75 -8.25
N ASN A 48 3.72 -12.51 -7.21
CA ASN A 48 3.85 -13.21 -5.92
C ASN A 48 2.53 -13.81 -5.43
N CYS A 49 2.62 -14.87 -4.63
CA CYS A 49 1.49 -15.47 -3.94
C CYS A 49 1.06 -14.59 -2.76
N GLU A 50 -0.14 -14.04 -2.86
CA GLU A 50 -0.73 -13.18 -1.84
C GLU A 50 -2.13 -13.65 -1.48
N THR A 51 -2.55 -13.44 -0.24
CA THR A 51 -3.93 -13.73 0.19
C THR A 51 -4.92 -12.95 -0.67
N ASP A 52 -5.97 -13.62 -1.17
CA ASP A 52 -7.01 -13.01 -2.02
C ASP A 52 -7.69 -11.84 -1.27
N ARG A 53 -7.79 -10.68 -1.93
CA ARG A 53 -8.21 -9.40 -1.30
C ARG A 53 -9.50 -8.89 -1.93
N ARG A 54 -10.61 -9.58 -1.72
CA ARG A 54 -11.87 -9.29 -2.44
C ARG A 54 -12.92 -8.58 -1.61
N CYS A 55 -13.75 -7.80 -2.30
CA CYS A 55 -15.04 -7.37 -1.79
C CYS A 55 -15.96 -8.60 -1.70
N ILE A 56 -16.51 -8.90 -0.52
CA ILE A 56 -17.54 -9.93 -0.32
C ILE A 56 -18.87 -9.45 -0.92
N SER A 57 -19.16 -8.16 -0.82
CA SER A 57 -20.32 -7.54 -1.46
C SER A 57 -20.06 -6.06 -1.73
N ALA A 58 -20.64 -5.54 -2.81
CA ALA A 58 -20.65 -4.12 -3.13
C ALA A 58 -22.08 -3.71 -3.52
N THR A 59 -22.56 -2.62 -2.92
CA THR A 59 -23.71 -1.85 -3.42
C THR A 59 -23.15 -0.62 -4.15
N PRO A 60 -23.98 0.21 -4.80
CA PRO A 60 -23.51 1.45 -5.42
C PRO A 60 -22.80 2.42 -4.46
N THR A 61 -22.97 2.28 -3.14
CA THR A 61 -22.46 3.24 -2.13
C THR A 61 -21.67 2.61 -0.99
N THR A 62 -21.63 1.27 -0.87
CA THR A 62 -20.93 0.58 0.22
C THR A 62 -20.26 -0.68 -0.29
N CYS A 63 -19.09 -1.02 0.26
CA CYS A 63 -18.49 -2.34 0.06
C CYS A 63 -18.17 -3.00 1.40
N SER A 64 -18.34 -4.31 1.45
CA SER A 64 -17.93 -5.16 2.57
C SER A 64 -16.73 -5.98 2.11
N CYS A 65 -15.63 -5.87 2.84
CA CYS A 65 -14.42 -6.64 2.59
C CYS A 65 -14.33 -7.86 3.51
N GLU A 66 -13.49 -8.81 3.14
CA GLU A 66 -13.10 -9.89 4.05
C GLU A 66 -12.50 -9.36 5.35
N HIS A 67 -12.53 -10.18 6.41
CA HIS A 67 -12.05 -9.79 7.73
C HIS A 67 -10.58 -9.35 7.66
N GLY A 68 -10.27 -8.15 8.17
CA GLY A 68 -8.93 -7.56 8.15
C GLY A 68 -8.68 -6.58 7.00
N PHE A 69 -9.58 -6.48 6.03
CA PHE A 69 -9.48 -5.55 4.91
C PHE A 69 -10.38 -4.32 5.10
N GLN A 70 -9.94 -3.19 4.55
CA GLN A 70 -10.69 -1.93 4.55
C GLN A 70 -11.20 -1.62 3.15
N CYS A 71 -12.45 -1.13 3.10
CA CYS A 71 -13.11 -0.71 1.88
C CYS A 71 -12.69 0.72 1.52
N PHE A 72 -12.22 0.93 0.29
CA PHE A 72 -11.94 2.24 -0.26
C PHE A 72 -12.83 2.51 -1.48
N PRO A 73 -13.67 3.56 -1.46
CA PRO A 73 -14.39 4.00 -2.63
C PRO A 73 -13.42 4.57 -3.67
N ARG A 74 -13.79 4.45 -4.95
CA ARG A 74 -13.04 4.97 -6.10
C ARG A 74 -14.01 5.61 -7.09
N ASP A 75 -13.56 6.64 -7.80
CA ASP A 75 -14.33 7.26 -8.88
C ASP A 75 -14.15 6.47 -10.21
N CYS A 76 -14.18 5.15 -10.11
CA CYS A 76 -13.94 4.23 -11.22
C CYS A 76 -15.22 3.47 -11.59
N PRO A 77 -15.88 3.78 -12.73
CA PRO A 77 -17.17 3.19 -13.07
C PRO A 77 -17.16 1.66 -13.16
N THR A 78 -16.05 1.08 -13.62
CA THR A 78 -15.90 -0.38 -13.79
C THR A 78 -15.42 -1.07 -12.51
N SER A 79 -14.93 -0.32 -11.53
CA SER A 79 -14.36 -0.86 -10.29
C SER A 79 -14.50 0.15 -9.13
N PRO A 80 -15.73 0.46 -8.69
CA PRO A 80 -16.02 1.59 -7.80
C PRO A 80 -15.52 1.41 -6.36
N PHE A 81 -15.02 0.22 -6.02
CA PHE A 81 -14.50 -0.09 -4.70
C PHE A 81 -13.23 -0.92 -4.79
N GLU A 82 -12.41 -0.82 -3.75
CA GLU A 82 -11.23 -1.63 -3.55
C GLU A 82 -11.17 -2.11 -2.09
N CYS A 83 -10.85 -3.40 -1.88
CA CYS A 83 -10.59 -3.94 -0.55
C CYS A 83 -9.10 -4.17 -0.38
N VAL A 84 -8.46 -3.43 0.53
CA VAL A 84 -7.02 -3.55 0.78
C VAL A 84 -6.73 -3.52 2.27
N VAL A 85 -5.60 -4.14 2.64
CA VAL A 85 -4.95 -3.87 3.92
C VAL A 85 -3.91 -2.79 3.66
N LEU A 86 -4.11 -1.62 4.27
CA LEU A 86 -3.12 -0.54 4.28
C LEU A 86 -2.66 -0.37 5.72
N GLU A 87 -1.36 -0.57 5.96
CA GLU A 87 -0.72 -0.14 7.19
C GLU A 87 -0.28 1.33 7.00
N ARG A 88 0.00 2.03 8.11
CA ARG A 88 0.56 3.41 8.10
C ARG A 88 -0.30 4.41 7.31
N GLN A 89 -1.60 4.42 7.59
CA GLN A 89 -2.55 5.37 7.01
C GLN A 89 -2.50 6.76 7.64
N ASP A 90 -1.60 7.00 8.57
CA ASP A 90 -1.45 8.27 9.25
C ASP A 90 -0.73 9.30 8.38
N THR A 91 0.22 8.91 7.52
CA THR A 91 1.01 9.86 6.68
C THR A 91 0.42 10.14 5.30
N ARG A 92 -0.69 9.50 4.93
CA ARG A 92 -1.33 9.69 3.62
C ARG A 92 -2.16 10.98 3.57
N CYS A 93 -2.67 11.32 2.39
CA CYS A 93 -3.70 12.36 2.27
C CYS A 93 -4.93 12.01 3.11
N GLY A 94 -5.28 12.89 4.05
CA GLY A 94 -6.38 12.68 5.01
C GLY A 94 -6.00 11.91 6.28
N GLY A 95 -4.75 11.43 6.38
CA GLY A 95 -4.22 10.83 7.60
C GLY A 95 -3.85 11.86 8.66
N SER A 96 -3.76 11.44 9.93
CA SER A 96 -3.48 12.33 11.08
C SER A 96 -2.10 13.00 11.03
N ASN A 97 -1.13 12.35 10.40
CA ASN A 97 0.24 12.83 10.16
C ASN A 97 0.45 13.22 8.69
N GLY A 98 -0.61 13.30 7.89
CA GLY A 98 -0.56 13.71 6.50
C GLY A 98 -0.38 15.22 6.34
N PRO A 99 0.00 15.69 5.14
CA PRO A 99 0.19 17.11 4.90
C PRO A 99 -1.15 17.87 5.04
N GLN A 100 -1.08 19.05 5.67
CA GLN A 100 -2.22 19.94 5.82
C GLN A 100 -2.20 20.98 4.69
N CYS A 101 -3.07 20.81 3.71
CA CYS A 101 -3.08 21.66 2.52
C CYS A 101 -3.92 22.92 2.71
N GLY A 102 -3.45 24.03 2.13
CA GLY A 102 -4.17 25.30 2.14
C GLY A 102 -5.47 25.26 1.31
N PRO A 103 -6.29 26.33 1.36
CA PRO A 103 -7.59 26.38 0.68
C PRO A 103 -7.49 26.23 -0.85
N ASP A 104 -6.40 26.72 -1.46
CA ASP A 104 -6.14 26.65 -2.91
C ASP A 104 -5.27 25.45 -3.31
N GLN A 105 -5.05 24.54 -2.38
CA GLN A 105 -4.25 23.34 -2.59
C GLN A 105 -5.10 22.09 -2.43
N LEU A 106 -4.63 21.00 -3.00
CA LEU A 106 -5.16 19.66 -2.75
C LEU A 106 -4.00 18.75 -2.35
N CYS A 107 -4.31 17.73 -1.55
CA CYS A 107 -3.34 16.70 -1.23
C CYS A 107 -3.27 15.68 -2.36
N GLY A 108 -2.07 15.41 -2.84
CA GLY A 108 -1.78 14.39 -3.84
C GLY A 108 -0.56 13.56 -3.46
N TYR A 109 -0.23 12.60 -4.30
CA TYR A 109 0.84 11.63 -4.06
C TYR A 109 1.92 11.82 -5.12
N LYS A 110 3.08 12.34 -4.70
CA LYS A 110 4.22 12.62 -5.57
C LYS A 110 5.10 11.40 -5.69
N ASP A 111 5.33 10.97 -6.93
CA ASP A 111 6.28 9.90 -7.24
C ASP A 111 7.68 10.28 -6.70
N THR A 112 8.22 9.47 -5.80
CA THR A 112 9.61 9.60 -5.34
C THR A 112 10.59 9.01 -6.38
N GLY A 113 10.05 8.19 -7.29
CA GLY A 113 10.71 7.31 -8.23
C GLY A 113 11.64 6.29 -7.59
N LEU A 114 11.38 5.96 -6.32
CA LEU A 114 11.80 4.69 -5.77
C LEU A 114 11.13 3.57 -6.57
N ARG A 115 11.95 2.57 -6.96
CA ARG A 115 11.47 1.37 -7.61
C ARG A 115 11.42 0.28 -6.56
N CYS A 116 10.23 -0.27 -6.39
CA CYS A 116 9.98 -1.31 -5.41
C CYS A 116 10.23 -2.68 -6.03
N ILE A 117 10.94 -3.54 -5.32
CA ILE A 117 11.27 -4.90 -5.77
C ILE A 117 10.36 -5.95 -5.09
N LYS A 118 9.67 -5.59 -3.99
CA LYS A 118 8.78 -6.48 -3.23
C LYS A 118 7.66 -5.70 -2.54
N CYS A 119 6.40 -6.12 -2.74
CA CYS A 119 5.22 -5.49 -2.13
C CYS A 119 5.01 -5.90 -0.66
N PRO A 120 4.36 -5.05 0.18
CA PRO A 120 3.88 -3.69 -0.11
C PRO A 120 5.01 -2.65 -0.20
N CYS A 121 4.83 -1.67 -1.09
CA CYS A 121 5.87 -0.74 -1.51
C CYS A 121 5.76 0.63 -0.83
N TYR A 122 5.99 0.68 0.48
CA TYR A 122 5.94 1.95 1.20
C TYR A 122 7.00 2.93 0.72
N GLY A 123 6.59 4.18 0.53
CA GLY A 123 7.47 5.29 0.17
C GLY A 123 7.69 5.46 -1.33
N THR A 124 7.04 4.69 -2.21
CA THR A 124 7.08 4.99 -3.65
C THR A 124 6.50 6.37 -3.93
N ASP A 125 5.53 6.77 -3.12
CA ASP A 125 4.87 8.06 -3.21
C ASP A 125 4.98 8.80 -1.88
N GLU A 126 4.94 10.11 -1.96
CA GLU A 126 4.91 11.01 -0.80
C GLU A 126 3.62 11.83 -0.87
N ALA A 127 2.82 11.82 0.20
CA ALA A 127 1.68 12.72 0.30
C ALA A 127 2.19 14.16 0.40
N THR A 128 1.75 15.00 -0.53
CA THR A 128 2.19 16.40 -0.62
C THR A 128 1.03 17.31 -1.02
N CYS A 129 1.16 18.59 -0.73
CA CYS A 129 0.22 19.60 -1.20
C CYS A 129 0.65 20.14 -2.56
N VAL A 130 -0.29 20.19 -3.49
CA VAL A 130 -0.12 20.81 -4.80
C VAL A 130 -1.18 21.87 -5.04
N ASN A 131 -0.82 22.92 -5.78
CA ASN A 131 -1.76 23.99 -6.12
C ASN A 131 -2.83 23.46 -7.08
N LYS A 132 -4.10 23.78 -6.83
CA LYS A 132 -5.20 23.43 -7.73
C LYS A 132 -4.98 24.06 -9.10
N LYS A 133 -5.14 23.29 -10.18
CA LYS A 133 -5.11 23.83 -11.54
C LYS A 133 -6.49 24.40 -11.90
N PRO A 134 -6.55 25.55 -12.60
CA PRO A 134 -7.79 26.06 -13.15
C PRO A 134 -8.48 25.02 -14.04
N GLY A 135 -9.76 24.75 -13.81
CA GLY A 135 -10.56 23.81 -14.62
C GLY A 135 -10.34 22.32 -14.32
N VAL A 136 -9.40 21.96 -13.45
CA VAL A 136 -9.18 20.57 -13.01
C VAL A 136 -9.83 20.36 -11.65
N VAL A 137 -10.86 19.51 -11.61
CA VAL A 137 -11.54 19.12 -10.38
C VAL A 137 -11.40 17.61 -10.23
N CYS A 138 -10.64 17.16 -9.23
CA CYS A 138 -10.60 15.75 -8.90
C CYS A 138 -11.95 15.33 -8.31
N GLY A 139 -12.42 14.14 -8.67
CA GLY A 139 -13.55 13.55 -8.00
C GLY A 139 -13.21 13.25 -6.52
N PRO A 140 -14.24 13.11 -5.66
CA PRO A 140 -14.06 13.00 -4.21
C PRO A 140 -13.25 11.77 -3.77
N ASN A 141 -13.20 10.73 -4.59
CA ASN A 141 -12.45 9.49 -4.31
C ASN A 141 -11.34 9.24 -5.34
N SER A 142 -11.02 10.25 -6.16
CA SER A 142 -9.94 10.17 -7.14
C SER A 142 -8.61 10.41 -6.44
N ILE A 143 -7.56 9.70 -6.88
CA ILE A 143 -6.22 9.92 -6.38
C ILE A 143 -5.53 10.96 -7.27
N ALA A 144 -5.08 12.07 -6.68
CA ALA A 144 -4.23 13.02 -7.37
C ALA A 144 -2.79 12.47 -7.43
N ARG A 145 -2.36 12.02 -8.60
CA ARG A 145 -0.97 11.61 -8.87
C ARG A 145 -0.18 12.84 -9.27
N VAL A 146 0.83 13.18 -8.49
CA VAL A 146 1.66 14.36 -8.67
C VAL A 146 2.93 13.95 -9.42
N SER A 147 3.30 14.75 -10.42
CA SER A 147 4.53 14.55 -11.19
C SER A 147 5.74 14.60 -10.27
N ARG A 148 6.82 13.91 -10.65
CA ARG A 148 8.03 13.78 -9.81
C ARG A 148 8.65 15.13 -9.41
N ASP A 149 8.58 16.11 -10.30
CA ASP A 149 9.06 17.48 -10.08
C ASP A 149 8.09 18.34 -9.27
N GLY A 150 6.90 17.82 -8.93
CA GLY A 150 5.85 18.51 -8.19
C GLY A 150 5.16 19.63 -8.96
N SER A 151 5.45 19.78 -10.27
CA SER A 151 4.91 20.88 -11.07
C SER A 151 3.49 20.62 -11.56
N ASP A 152 3.07 19.36 -11.62
CA ASP A 152 1.84 18.93 -12.26
C ASP A 152 1.14 17.81 -11.49
N TYR A 153 -0.15 17.60 -11.73
CA TYR A 153 -0.88 16.44 -11.22
C TYR A 153 -2.02 16.03 -12.14
N GLU A 154 -2.37 14.75 -12.09
CA GLU A 154 -3.55 14.19 -12.75
C GLU A 154 -4.46 13.53 -11.71
N CYS A 155 -5.77 13.60 -11.92
CA CYS A 155 -6.75 12.94 -11.07
C CYS A 155 -7.09 11.57 -11.67
N ASP A 156 -6.67 10.50 -11.01
CA ASP A 156 -6.94 9.13 -11.43
C ASP A 156 -8.06 8.54 -10.57
N GLY A 157 -9.26 8.47 -11.14
CA GLY A 157 -10.44 7.90 -10.48
C GLY A 157 -10.38 6.39 -10.29
N CYS A 158 -9.53 5.69 -11.05
CA CYS A 158 -9.35 4.24 -11.00
C CYS A 158 -8.11 3.79 -10.25
N ALA A 159 -7.25 4.72 -9.82
CA ALA A 159 -6.07 4.43 -9.04
C ALA A 159 -6.42 3.61 -7.80
N SER A 160 -5.65 2.55 -7.58
CA SER A 160 -5.67 1.81 -6.33
C SER A 160 -5.03 2.65 -5.22
N VAL A 161 -5.62 2.64 -4.03
CA VAL A 161 -5.01 3.27 -2.85
C VAL A 161 -3.70 2.59 -2.43
N ALA A 162 -3.49 1.33 -2.83
CA ALA A 162 -2.23 0.61 -2.64
C ALA A 162 -1.17 0.98 -3.69
N SER A 163 -1.52 1.77 -4.71
CA SER A 163 -0.56 2.26 -5.72
C SER A 163 0.16 3.55 -5.34
N VAL A 164 -0.17 4.14 -4.18
CA VAL A 164 0.38 5.41 -3.68
C VAL A 164 0.77 5.32 -2.20
N LEU A 165 1.43 4.21 -1.82
CA LEU A 165 1.79 3.96 -0.43
C LEU A 165 2.88 4.92 0.04
N THR A 166 2.58 5.70 1.08
CA THR A 166 3.51 6.66 1.68
C THR A 166 4.45 6.03 2.69
N PHE A 167 5.62 6.65 2.90
CA PHE A 167 6.52 6.26 4.00
C PHE A 167 5.96 6.76 5.34
N GLY A 168 5.98 5.92 6.37
CA GLY A 168 5.72 6.34 7.76
C GLY A 168 7.04 6.57 8.50
N GLN A 169 7.31 7.79 8.94
CA GLN A 169 8.45 8.06 9.83
C GLN A 169 8.13 7.63 11.26
N HIS A 170 9.06 6.91 11.89
CA HIS A 170 9.05 6.58 13.31
C HIS A 170 9.69 7.70 14.12
#